data_AF-A0A928MT28-F1
#
_entry.id   AF-A0A928MT28-F1
#
_cell.length_a   1.000
_cell.length_b   1.000
_cell.length_c   1.000
_cell.angle_alpha   90.00
_cell.angle_beta   90.00
_cell.angle_gamma   90.00
#
_symmetry.space_group_name_H-M   'P 1'
#
loop_
_entity.id
_entity.type
_entity.pdbx_description
1 polymer ?
#
loop_
_entity_poly.entity_id
_entity_poly.type
_entity_poly.pdbx_seq_one_letter_code
_entity_poly.pdbx_strand_id
1 'polypeptide(L)'
;MNIRQEADVLYRYIVLGHTMKTIAEDVGISMSDVSLLVEDTGFNRDRATRNNFSGGQDKGRYGVGKAAARGVRVTREMILEYLEYIDDYQGRFERYIAEVAEDMYAQQEEDRMREQERREREERARRQAEAERMRRQEQARREEEYRRAEAARMEEQRRREEAENARRRAEQEALLKKYPGFIEQARRYLKEGKMQSALNMAYEARKCSHTYETNILIAEILASSGNAKEHADTIIKELKQVEQWRKQNGNSLTPDENLWIARAYVNKGNRDDSCTHYFYAGDYYYDRKDYEKANKIYTEGVEKTNYFSSWSKDGAFRVAISRSRLKTLSNEDYKFCVYWYNTAIHYNQQKSYAYANSSWHHRMLKNYDAAVESAKKAMELGLHEEYVYNNLLYAQVANMDYDDIFETMEVMDKRGYKYPSWIKGWAIFYSSDYEDEDAKPYFKKYILTDPNHKESLRYLLIYEDDNALAARYAIRYLKLIDSSDSEYSFICRIALNRADLTGDPSLISQALIFNPDEKAEREAKKRAAEEEKRRIEAEKKRLEEERLRKEAEKRRAEELKRREEERLRLLEEARRKAEAERKRAEEEMLLAILF
;
A
#
# COMPACT_ATOMS: atom_id res chain seq x y z
N MET A 1 -55.92 22.36 72.06
CA MET A 1 -55.57 23.05 73.32
C MET A 1 -56.21 22.27 74.47
N ASN A 2 -55.76 22.42 75.72
CA ASN A 2 -56.50 21.90 76.87
C ASN A 2 -57.63 22.90 77.21
N ILE A 3 -58.84 22.44 77.52
CA ILE A 3 -60.07 23.24 77.79
C ILE A 3 -59.82 24.41 78.77
N ARG A 4 -58.84 24.29 79.68
CA ARG A 4 -58.43 25.39 80.59
C ARG A 4 -57.77 26.59 79.88
N GLN A 5 -57.00 26.36 78.82
CA GLN A 5 -56.32 27.43 78.08
C GLN A 5 -57.27 28.16 77.11
N GLU A 6 -58.33 27.49 76.66
CA GLU A 6 -59.37 28.10 75.81
C GLU A 6 -60.31 29.01 76.61
N ALA A 7 -60.67 28.62 77.85
CA ALA A 7 -61.48 29.43 78.75
C ALA A 7 -60.77 30.70 79.25
N ASP A 8 -59.46 30.65 79.47
CA ASP A 8 -58.66 31.77 79.98
C ASP A 8 -58.44 32.86 78.91
N VAL A 9 -58.33 32.45 77.64
CA VAL A 9 -58.29 33.36 76.48
C VAL A 9 -59.65 34.03 76.29
N LEU A 10 -60.75 33.29 76.33
CA LEU A 10 -62.12 33.85 76.23
C LEU A 10 -62.45 34.80 77.39
N TYR A 11 -62.01 34.51 78.61
CA TYR A 11 -62.21 35.37 79.77
C TYR A 11 -61.48 36.72 79.64
N ARG A 12 -60.24 36.73 79.13
CA ARG A 12 -59.46 37.97 78.92
C ARG A 12 -60.07 38.89 77.86
N TYR A 13 -60.64 38.34 76.79
CA TYR A 13 -61.25 39.15 75.72
C TYR A 13 -62.63 39.70 76.09
N ILE A 14 -63.41 38.99 76.91
CA ILE A 14 -64.74 39.43 77.36
C ILE A 14 -64.64 40.52 78.44
N VAL A 15 -63.67 40.43 79.36
CA VAL A 15 -63.47 41.46 80.42
C VAL A 15 -62.93 42.78 79.86
N LEU A 16 -62.20 42.74 78.75
CA LEU A 16 -61.63 43.92 78.10
C LEU A 16 -62.54 44.57 77.03
N GLY A 17 -63.75 44.04 76.83
CA GLY A 17 -64.76 44.64 75.95
C GLY A 17 -64.50 44.47 74.44
N HIS A 18 -63.70 43.48 74.05
CA HIS A 18 -63.44 43.18 72.63
C HIS A 18 -64.65 42.52 71.96
N THR A 19 -64.80 42.74 70.65
CA THR A 19 -65.85 42.11 69.85
C THR A 19 -65.41 40.74 69.33
N MET A 20 -66.34 39.84 69.02
CA MET A 20 -66.02 38.51 68.43
C MET A 20 -65.17 38.62 67.15
N LYS A 21 -65.33 39.70 66.39
CA LYS A 21 -64.52 39.99 65.20
C LYS A 21 -63.04 40.18 65.53
N THR A 22 -62.76 40.89 66.62
CA THR A 22 -61.39 41.17 67.05
C THR A 22 -60.67 39.90 67.52
N ILE A 23 -61.42 38.97 68.13
CA ILE A 23 -60.91 37.65 68.55
C ILE A 23 -60.56 36.79 67.34
N ALA A 24 -61.41 36.79 66.31
CA ALA A 24 -61.18 36.01 65.08
C ALA A 24 -59.91 36.46 64.34
N GLU A 25 -59.70 37.77 64.25
CA GLU A 25 -58.53 38.38 63.59
C GLU A 25 -57.22 38.09 64.35
N ASP A 26 -57.21 38.22 65.68
CA ASP A 26 -56.00 38.00 66.50
C ASP A 26 -55.56 36.53 66.53
N VAL A 27 -56.51 35.60 66.53
CA VAL A 27 -56.23 34.15 66.65
C VAL A 27 -56.07 33.50 65.27
N GLY A 28 -56.38 34.21 64.18
CA GLY A 28 -56.23 33.71 62.81
C GLY A 28 -57.23 32.59 62.46
N ILE A 29 -58.42 32.63 63.04
CA ILE A 29 -59.51 31.66 62.80
C ILE A 29 -60.74 32.36 62.23
N SER A 30 -61.63 31.62 61.56
CA SER A 30 -62.81 32.22 60.96
C SER A 30 -63.81 32.69 62.03
N MET A 31 -64.63 33.70 61.70
CA MET A 31 -65.72 34.17 62.58
C MET A 31 -66.70 33.06 62.97
N SER A 32 -66.91 32.07 62.09
CA SER A 32 -67.70 30.88 62.37
C SER A 32 -67.05 29.97 63.42
N ASP A 33 -65.72 29.86 63.44
CA ASP A 33 -65.00 29.03 64.41
C ASP A 33 -64.98 29.66 65.80
N VAL A 34 -64.89 31.00 65.89
CA VAL A 34 -65.05 31.74 67.16
C VAL A 34 -66.46 31.54 67.72
N SER A 35 -67.48 31.60 66.85
CA SER A 35 -68.87 31.36 67.26
C SER A 35 -69.07 29.93 67.76
N LEU A 36 -68.46 28.94 67.11
CA LEU A 36 -68.45 27.54 67.55
C LEU A 36 -67.71 27.34 68.88
N LEU A 37 -66.60 28.05 69.13
CA LEU A 37 -65.87 28.03 70.41
C LEU A 37 -66.69 28.62 71.57
N VAL A 38 -67.47 29.66 71.30
CA VAL A 38 -68.42 30.24 72.28
C VAL A 38 -69.63 29.33 72.50
N GLU A 39 -70.06 28.59 71.47
CA GLU A 39 -71.16 27.61 71.56
C GLU A 39 -70.75 26.29 72.25
N ASP A 40 -69.50 25.82 72.08
CA ASP A 40 -68.99 24.58 72.68
C ASP A 40 -68.51 24.74 74.14
N THR A 41 -68.24 25.98 74.61
CA THR A 41 -67.86 26.28 76.01
C THR A 41 -69.03 26.28 77.01
N GLY A 42 -70.20 25.79 76.59
CA GLY A 42 -71.26 25.38 77.52
C GLY A 42 -72.11 26.51 78.11
N PHE A 43 -72.01 27.74 77.59
CA PHE A 43 -72.74 28.91 78.09
C PHE A 43 -74.13 29.14 77.43
N ASN A 44 -74.70 28.12 76.77
CA ASN A 44 -76.15 27.92 76.64
C ASN A 44 -76.49 26.57 75.98
N ARG A 45 -76.50 25.50 76.79
CA ARG A 45 -77.30 24.31 76.49
C ARG A 45 -78.45 24.24 77.50
N ASP A 46 -79.53 24.94 77.17
CA ASP A 46 -80.87 24.43 77.42
C ASP A 46 -81.66 24.57 76.10
N ARG A 47 -82.17 23.44 75.61
CA ARG A 47 -82.76 23.29 74.27
C ARG A 47 -84.04 24.14 74.14
N ALA A 48 -84.10 25.11 73.23
CA ALA A 48 -85.36 25.64 72.68
C ALA A 48 -85.18 26.27 71.28
N THR A 49 -85.26 25.39 70.28
CA THR A 49 -85.80 25.49 68.90
C THR A 49 -86.09 26.82 68.19
N ARG A 50 -85.58 26.86 66.94
CA ARG A 50 -86.20 27.33 65.68
C ARG A 50 -87.64 27.88 65.69
N ASN A 51 -87.75 29.02 65.01
CA ASN A 51 -88.82 29.52 64.12
C ASN A 51 -90.07 30.20 64.69
N ASN A 52 -90.18 31.48 64.30
CA ASN A 52 -91.39 32.27 64.03
C ASN A 52 -92.62 31.45 63.61
N PHE A 53 -93.77 31.62 64.29
CA PHE A 53 -94.99 32.29 63.77
C PHE A 53 -96.11 32.30 64.84
N SER A 54 -96.63 33.50 65.13
CA SER A 54 -97.92 33.88 65.77
C SER A 54 -98.55 33.03 66.91
N GLY A 55 -98.72 33.68 68.08
CA GLY A 55 -99.82 33.43 69.02
C GLY A 55 -99.42 32.82 70.38
N GLY A 56 -99.90 33.43 71.48
CA GLY A 56 -100.11 32.72 72.75
C GLY A 56 -99.03 32.86 73.84
N GLN A 57 -99.41 33.63 74.87
CA GLN A 57 -99.15 33.52 76.31
C GLN A 57 -97.92 32.77 76.89
N ASP A 58 -97.40 33.44 77.92
CA ASP A 58 -96.86 32.93 79.20
C ASP A 58 -95.33 32.69 79.39
N LYS A 59 -94.78 33.61 80.20
CA LYS A 59 -93.99 33.47 81.45
C LYS A 59 -92.73 32.57 81.51
N GLY A 60 -91.62 33.22 81.87
CA GLY A 60 -90.92 32.87 83.13
C GLY A 60 -89.39 32.76 83.10
N ARG A 61 -88.74 33.64 83.89
CA ARG A 61 -87.36 33.64 84.44
C ARG A 61 -86.21 34.07 83.51
N TYR A 62 -85.67 35.26 83.80
CA TYR A 62 -84.54 35.90 83.14
C TYR A 62 -83.26 35.71 83.96
N GLY A 63 -82.25 35.09 83.35
CA GLY A 63 -80.87 35.02 83.84
C GLY A 63 -80.00 36.13 83.23
N VAL A 64 -79.05 36.62 84.03
CA VAL A 64 -78.21 37.82 83.87
C VAL A 64 -77.33 37.84 82.59
N GLY A 65 -77.20 36.72 81.87
CA GLY A 65 -76.37 36.61 80.67
C GLY A 65 -76.83 37.42 79.44
N LYS A 66 -78.09 37.90 79.39
CA LYS A 66 -78.64 38.58 78.19
C LYS A 66 -78.55 40.11 78.21
N ALA A 67 -78.14 40.73 79.32
CA ALA A 67 -77.99 42.19 79.42
C ALA A 67 -76.67 42.70 78.80
N ALA A 68 -75.59 41.92 78.87
CA ALA A 68 -74.29 42.30 78.29
C ALA A 68 -74.30 42.29 76.73
N ALA A 69 -75.19 41.52 76.11
CA ALA A 69 -75.28 41.38 74.65
C ALA A 69 -75.97 42.55 73.93
N ARG A 70 -76.34 43.64 74.63
CA ARG A 70 -77.03 44.81 74.03
C ARG A 70 -76.33 46.15 74.25
N GLY A 71 -75.05 46.18 74.64
CA GLY A 71 -74.29 47.43 74.69
C GLY A 71 -74.81 48.46 75.70
N VAL A 72 -75.53 48.01 76.73
CA VAL A 72 -75.97 48.86 77.84
C VAL A 72 -74.85 48.89 78.88
N ARG A 73 -74.43 50.10 79.28
CA ARG A 73 -73.43 50.31 80.35
C ARG A 73 -73.93 49.67 81.64
N VAL A 74 -73.19 48.69 82.15
CA VAL A 74 -73.37 48.16 83.50
C VAL A 74 -73.02 49.29 84.47
N THR A 75 -74.03 49.79 85.19
CA THR A 75 -73.87 50.88 86.16
C THR A 75 -73.38 50.34 87.49
N ARG A 76 -72.64 51.17 88.23
CA ARG A 76 -72.02 50.81 89.50
C ARG A 76 -73.06 50.32 90.53
N GLU A 77 -74.27 50.86 90.47
CA GLU A 77 -75.39 50.46 91.33
C GLU A 77 -75.79 48.97 91.12
N MET A 78 -75.74 48.45 89.88
CA MET A 78 -76.09 47.05 89.57
C MET A 78 -75.03 46.04 90.03
N ILE A 79 -73.79 46.50 90.23
CA ILE A 79 -72.71 45.69 90.81
C ILE A 79 -72.80 45.71 92.35
N LEU A 80 -73.24 46.83 92.92
CA LEU A 80 -73.38 46.98 94.37
C LEU A 80 -74.59 46.20 94.94
N GLU A 81 -75.70 46.09 94.19
CA GLU A 81 -76.84 45.22 94.57
C GLU A 81 -76.50 43.71 94.56
N TYR A 82 -75.50 43.29 93.76
CA TYR A 82 -75.02 41.90 93.74
C TYR A 82 -73.97 41.61 94.81
N LEU A 83 -73.31 42.66 95.34
CA LEU A 83 -72.30 42.56 96.40
C LEU A 83 -72.91 42.64 97.81
N GLU A 84 -74.12 43.21 97.98
CA GLU A 84 -74.89 43.12 99.24
C GLU A 84 -75.49 41.73 99.51
N TYR A 85 -75.40 40.78 98.57
CA TYR A 85 -75.88 39.39 98.73
C TYR A 85 -74.76 38.39 99.10
N ILE A 86 -73.52 38.84 99.28
CA ILE A 86 -72.37 37.99 99.66
C ILE A 86 -71.67 38.61 100.86
N ASP A 87 -72.39 38.72 101.98
CA ASP A 87 -71.92 39.35 103.22
C ASP A 87 -71.67 38.31 104.35
N ASP A 88 -71.02 37.18 104.03
CA ASP A 88 -70.61 36.19 105.05
C ASP A 88 -69.25 35.50 104.83
N TYR A 89 -68.37 36.06 103.99
CA TYR A 89 -67.05 35.44 103.71
C TYR A 89 -65.87 36.42 103.62
N GLN A 90 -65.92 37.56 104.33
CA GLN A 90 -64.87 38.58 104.33
C GLN A 90 -63.51 38.15 104.93
N GLY A 91 -63.40 37.01 105.62
CA GLY A 91 -62.13 36.59 106.24
C GLY A 91 -61.14 35.80 105.34
N ARG A 92 -61.55 35.35 104.15
CA ARG A 92 -60.70 34.51 103.27
C ARG A 92 -60.18 35.21 102.00
N PHE A 93 -60.79 36.33 101.62
CA PHE A 93 -60.46 37.04 100.38
C PHE A 93 -59.18 37.89 100.50
N GLU A 94 -58.90 38.43 101.69
CA GLU A 94 -57.72 39.26 101.94
C GLU A 94 -56.39 38.48 101.91
N ARG A 95 -56.40 37.18 102.25
CA ARG A 95 -55.21 36.30 102.12
C ARG A 95 -54.88 35.96 100.67
N TYR A 96 -55.90 35.76 99.84
CA TYR A 96 -55.74 35.44 98.42
C TYR A 96 -55.21 36.63 97.61
N ILE A 97 -55.62 37.86 97.95
CA ILE A 97 -55.11 39.07 97.30
C ILE A 97 -53.62 39.32 97.64
N ALA A 98 -53.18 38.99 98.85
CA ALA A 98 -51.77 39.13 99.24
C ALA A 98 -50.86 38.09 98.53
N GLU A 99 -51.28 36.83 98.42
CA GLU A 99 -50.51 35.79 97.70
C GLU A 99 -50.44 36.05 96.19
N VAL A 100 -51.55 36.50 95.56
CA VAL A 100 -51.57 36.81 94.12
C VAL A 100 -50.73 38.06 93.79
N ALA A 101 -50.62 39.03 94.70
CA ALA A 101 -49.78 40.21 94.51
C ALA A 101 -48.29 39.86 94.56
N GLU A 102 -47.84 39.01 95.49
CA GLU A 102 -46.44 38.56 95.54
C GLU A 102 -46.07 37.69 94.33
N ASP A 103 -46.95 36.78 93.90
CA ASP A 103 -46.72 35.95 92.70
C ASP A 103 -46.66 36.80 91.42
N MET A 104 -47.48 37.85 91.29
CA MET A 104 -47.44 38.75 90.14
C MET A 104 -46.17 39.60 90.09
N TYR A 105 -45.66 40.06 91.24
CA TYR A 105 -44.39 40.79 91.29
C TYR A 105 -43.20 39.87 91.02
N ALA A 106 -43.21 38.63 91.54
CA ALA A 106 -42.21 37.61 91.23
C ALA A 106 -42.22 37.23 89.73
N GLN A 107 -43.40 37.08 89.12
CA GLN A 107 -43.53 36.83 87.68
C GLN A 107 -43.05 38.01 86.83
N GLN A 108 -43.29 39.26 87.26
CA GLN A 108 -42.79 40.42 86.53
C GLN A 108 -41.27 40.54 86.56
N GLU A 109 -40.61 40.21 87.67
CA GLU A 109 -39.15 40.17 87.73
C GLU A 109 -38.58 38.99 86.96
N GLU A 110 -39.22 37.82 87.04
CA GLU A 110 -38.81 36.64 86.27
C GLU A 110 -38.99 36.87 84.76
N ASP A 111 -40.05 37.55 84.33
CA ASP A 111 -40.27 37.90 82.93
C ASP A 111 -39.31 38.99 82.43
N ARG A 112 -38.93 39.97 83.28
CA ARG A 112 -37.86 40.93 82.94
C ARG A 112 -36.51 40.24 82.79
N MET A 113 -36.19 39.31 83.69
CA MET A 113 -34.97 38.50 83.62
C MET A 113 -34.97 37.57 82.40
N ARG A 114 -36.09 36.91 82.11
CA ARG A 114 -36.26 36.07 80.90
C ARG A 114 -36.22 36.89 79.63
N GLU A 115 -36.75 38.11 79.63
CA GLU A 115 -36.69 38.99 78.46
C GLU A 115 -35.27 39.56 78.26
N GLN A 116 -34.57 39.89 79.33
CA GLN A 116 -33.17 40.29 79.27
C GLN A 116 -32.27 39.12 78.81
N GLU A 117 -32.46 37.92 79.33
CA GLU A 117 -31.80 36.71 78.82
C GLU A 117 -32.16 36.42 77.37
N ARG A 118 -33.42 36.63 76.96
CA ARG A 118 -33.85 36.45 75.57
C ARG A 118 -33.14 37.45 74.66
N ARG A 119 -33.05 38.72 75.06
CA ARG A 119 -32.30 39.75 74.33
C ARG A 119 -30.81 39.43 74.25
N GLU A 120 -30.20 38.96 75.33
CA GLU A 120 -28.79 38.55 75.32
C GLU A 120 -28.55 37.30 74.48
N ARG A 121 -29.46 36.31 74.51
CA ARG A 121 -29.39 35.12 73.64
C ARG A 121 -29.61 35.50 72.18
N GLU A 122 -30.54 36.38 71.87
CA GLU A 122 -30.77 36.91 70.53
C GLU A 122 -29.58 37.73 70.03
N GLU A 123 -28.95 38.53 70.88
CA GLU A 123 -27.77 39.31 70.51
C GLU A 123 -26.53 38.41 70.34
N ARG A 124 -26.34 37.41 71.21
CA ARG A 124 -25.30 36.37 71.02
C ARG A 124 -25.56 35.55 69.74
N ALA A 125 -26.81 35.22 69.45
CA ALA A 125 -27.20 34.52 68.22
C ALA A 125 -26.99 35.39 66.98
N ARG A 126 -27.28 36.69 67.04
CA ARG A 126 -26.98 37.65 65.96
C ARG A 126 -25.49 37.77 65.72
N ARG A 127 -24.68 37.94 66.78
CA ARG A 127 -23.22 38.00 66.67
C ARG A 127 -22.63 36.69 66.15
N GLN A 128 -23.17 35.53 66.55
CA GLN A 128 -22.76 34.23 66.02
C GLN A 128 -23.17 34.05 64.55
N ALA A 129 -24.39 34.41 64.17
CA ALA A 129 -24.87 34.33 62.79
C ALA A 129 -24.12 35.28 61.86
N GLU A 130 -23.74 36.46 62.35
CA GLU A 130 -22.93 37.44 61.61
C GLU A 130 -21.48 36.95 61.47
N ALA A 131 -20.88 36.43 62.54
CA ALA A 131 -19.57 35.78 62.48
C ALA A 131 -19.56 34.55 61.55
N GLU A 132 -20.65 33.77 61.52
CA GLU A 132 -20.80 32.63 60.63
C GLU A 132 -21.01 33.06 59.16
N ARG A 133 -21.79 34.12 58.92
CA ARG A 133 -21.90 34.75 57.59
C ARG A 133 -20.55 35.23 57.08
N MET A 134 -19.76 35.88 57.94
CA MET A 134 -18.41 36.34 57.60
C MET A 134 -17.49 35.16 57.30
N ARG A 135 -17.53 34.09 58.11
CA ARG A 135 -16.75 32.85 57.84
C ARG A 135 -17.15 32.18 56.54
N ARG A 136 -18.45 32.12 56.22
CA ARG A 136 -18.97 31.55 54.96
C ARG A 136 -18.59 32.41 53.75
N GLN A 137 -18.66 33.74 53.87
CA GLN A 137 -18.19 34.65 52.82
C GLN A 137 -16.68 34.53 52.60
N GLU A 138 -15.91 34.41 53.68
CA GLU A 138 -14.45 34.22 53.57
C GLU A 138 -14.09 32.85 52.98
N GLN A 139 -14.79 31.77 53.38
CA GLN A 139 -14.63 30.45 52.76
C GLN A 139 -15.01 30.46 51.28
N ALA A 140 -16.12 31.10 50.90
CA ALA A 140 -16.53 31.23 49.51
C ALA A 140 -15.49 32.03 48.69
N ARG A 141 -14.91 33.09 49.26
CA ARG A 141 -13.85 33.85 48.60
C ARG A 141 -12.58 33.02 48.42
N ARG A 142 -12.18 32.24 49.43
CA ARG A 142 -11.03 31.32 49.35
C ARG A 142 -11.27 30.19 48.35
N GLU A 143 -12.47 29.64 48.29
CA GLU A 143 -12.84 28.63 47.28
C GLU A 143 -12.85 29.21 45.86
N GLU A 144 -13.35 30.44 45.68
CA GLU A 144 -13.32 31.11 44.38
C GLU A 144 -11.89 31.46 43.96
N GLU A 145 -11.06 31.96 44.88
CA GLU A 145 -9.63 32.16 44.67
C GLU A 145 -8.91 30.84 44.34
N TYR A 146 -9.26 29.74 45.02
CA TYR A 146 -8.73 28.41 44.72
C TYR A 146 -9.15 27.92 43.34
N ARG A 147 -10.43 28.02 42.97
CA ARG A 147 -10.93 27.64 41.64
C ARG A 147 -10.31 28.48 40.53
N ARG A 148 -10.14 29.79 40.75
CA ARG A 148 -9.44 30.68 39.81
C ARG A 148 -7.97 30.31 39.68
N ALA A 149 -7.29 29.99 40.80
CA ALA A 149 -5.90 29.55 40.79
C ALA A 149 -5.73 28.17 40.11
N GLU A 150 -6.66 27.24 40.31
CA GLU A 150 -6.67 25.92 39.69
C GLU A 150 -6.96 26.01 38.18
N ALA A 151 -7.95 26.82 37.78
CA ALA A 151 -8.22 27.10 36.37
C ALA A 151 -7.01 27.75 35.69
N ALA A 152 -6.34 28.70 36.35
CA ALA A 152 -5.11 29.31 35.85
C ALA A 152 -3.97 28.29 35.70
N ARG A 153 -3.81 27.34 36.64
CA ARG A 153 -2.82 26.26 36.53
C ARG A 153 -3.13 25.30 35.37
N MET A 154 -4.39 24.93 35.19
CA MET A 154 -4.83 24.07 34.08
C MET A 154 -4.66 24.76 32.73
N GLU A 155 -4.97 26.04 32.63
CA GLU A 155 -4.73 26.83 31.42
C GLU A 155 -3.24 26.98 31.13
N GLU A 156 -2.41 27.21 32.16
CA GLU A 156 -0.95 27.27 32.02
C GLU A 156 -0.38 25.91 31.56
N GLN A 157 -0.87 24.79 32.10
CA GLN A 157 -0.47 23.45 31.66
C GLN A 157 -0.87 23.20 30.21
N ARG A 158 -2.10 23.55 29.81
CA ARG A 158 -2.54 23.41 28.41
C ARG A 158 -1.69 24.26 27.46
N ARG A 159 -1.34 25.49 27.85
CA ARG A 159 -0.42 26.35 27.08
C ARG A 159 0.98 25.76 26.98
N ARG A 160 1.48 25.11 28.04
CA ARG A 160 2.79 24.40 28.01
C ARG A 160 2.74 23.20 27.08
N GLU A 161 1.69 22.38 27.16
CA GLU A 161 1.49 21.22 26.28
C GLU A 161 1.29 21.64 24.80
N GLU A 162 0.50 22.68 24.54
CA GLU A 162 0.33 23.26 23.20
C GLU A 162 1.65 23.83 22.67
N ALA A 163 2.42 24.55 23.49
CA ALA A 163 3.72 25.08 23.11
C ALA A 163 4.75 23.97 22.86
N GLU A 164 4.75 22.90 23.65
CA GLU A 164 5.61 21.73 23.44
C GLU A 164 5.22 20.97 22.17
N ASN A 165 3.93 20.74 21.95
CA ASN A 165 3.43 20.13 20.71
C ASN A 165 3.74 21.01 19.49
N ALA A 166 3.64 22.33 19.60
CA ALA A 166 4.02 23.26 18.54
C ALA A 166 5.53 23.21 18.26
N ARG A 167 6.38 23.13 19.30
CA ARG A 167 7.83 22.92 19.14
C ARG A 167 8.14 21.60 18.44
N ARG A 168 7.53 20.49 18.88
CA ARG A 168 7.69 19.17 18.25
C ARG A 168 7.27 19.18 16.77
N ARG A 169 6.15 19.86 16.45
CA ARG A 169 5.70 20.04 15.06
C ARG A 169 6.68 20.87 14.24
N ALA A 170 7.16 21.98 14.78
CA ALA A 170 8.14 22.83 14.10
C ALA A 170 9.49 22.11 13.88
N GLU A 171 9.94 21.32 14.85
CA GLU A 171 11.14 20.48 14.72
C GLU A 171 10.95 19.41 13.64
N GLN A 172 9.78 18.74 13.62
CA GLN A 172 9.46 17.74 12.60
C GLN A 172 9.36 18.36 11.20
N GLU A 173 8.74 19.54 11.07
CA GLU A 173 8.65 20.29 9.82
C GLU A 173 10.04 20.73 9.31
N ALA A 174 10.91 21.20 10.22
CA ALA A 174 12.29 21.54 9.90
C ALA A 174 13.10 20.33 9.42
N LEU A 175 12.87 19.13 10.00
CA LEU A 175 13.48 17.88 9.55
C LEU A 175 12.94 17.46 8.17
N LEU A 176 11.62 17.50 7.97
CA LEU A 176 10.98 17.19 6.68
C LEU A 176 11.47 18.11 5.56
N LYS A 177 11.77 19.38 5.86
CA LYS A 177 12.35 20.31 4.87
C LYS A 177 13.76 19.90 4.42
N LYS A 178 14.53 19.18 5.24
CA LYS A 178 15.86 18.66 4.91
C LYS A 178 15.82 17.32 4.18
N TYR A 179 14.72 16.56 4.32
CA TYR A 179 14.58 15.21 3.77
C TYR A 179 14.96 15.08 2.28
N PRO A 180 14.46 15.93 1.35
CA PRO A 180 14.80 15.80 -0.07
C PRO A 180 16.31 15.96 -0.32
N GLY A 181 16.96 16.88 0.38
CA GLY A 181 18.40 17.10 0.27
C GLY A 181 19.22 15.89 0.71
N PHE A 182 18.79 15.18 1.76
CA PHE A 182 19.46 13.95 2.19
C PHE A 182 19.28 12.81 1.18
N ILE A 183 18.09 12.65 0.58
CA ILE A 183 17.85 11.64 -0.46
C ILE A 183 18.71 11.92 -1.71
N GLU A 184 18.74 13.17 -2.18
CA GLU A 184 19.55 13.56 -3.34
C GLU A 184 21.05 13.33 -3.07
N GLN A 185 21.53 13.71 -1.89
CA GLN A 185 22.93 13.54 -1.51
C GLN A 185 23.30 12.06 -1.36
N ALA A 186 22.42 11.24 -0.78
CA ALA A 186 22.60 9.80 -0.70
C ALA A 186 22.70 9.15 -2.09
N ARG A 187 21.80 9.51 -3.02
CA ARG A 187 21.85 9.03 -4.42
C ARG A 187 23.11 9.49 -5.15
N ARG A 188 23.56 10.73 -4.90
CA ARG A 188 24.81 11.24 -5.45
C ARG A 188 26.01 10.42 -4.96
N TYR A 189 26.10 10.17 -3.64
CA TYR A 189 27.17 9.34 -3.08
C TYR A 189 27.13 7.91 -3.59
N LEU A 190 25.94 7.33 -3.79
CA LEU A 190 25.79 6.01 -4.40
C LEU A 190 26.37 5.99 -5.82
N LYS A 191 26.05 7.00 -6.65
CA LYS A 191 26.62 7.14 -8.02
C LYS A 191 28.14 7.34 -8.01
N GLU A 192 28.68 8.03 -7.01
CA GLU A 192 30.12 8.22 -6.82
C GLU A 192 30.82 6.98 -6.22
N GLY A 193 30.09 5.90 -5.92
CA GLY A 193 30.63 4.68 -5.31
C GLY A 193 30.96 4.80 -3.81
N LYS A 194 30.55 5.90 -3.15
CA LYS A 194 30.80 6.17 -1.73
C LYS A 194 29.74 5.53 -0.83
N MET A 195 29.74 4.19 -0.77
CA MET A 195 28.67 3.40 -0.15
C MET A 195 28.37 3.78 1.31
N GLN A 196 29.40 3.93 2.15
CA GLN A 196 29.19 4.29 3.57
C GLN A 196 28.59 5.69 3.73
N SER A 197 29.05 6.65 2.92
CA SER A 197 28.49 8.01 2.93
C SER A 197 27.05 8.02 2.43
N ALA A 198 26.74 7.25 1.39
CA ALA A 198 25.38 7.09 0.88
C ALA A 198 24.46 6.50 1.97
N LEU A 199 24.90 5.44 2.64
CA LEU A 199 24.14 4.77 3.69
C LEU A 199 23.91 5.70 4.90
N ASN A 200 24.92 6.43 5.34
CA ASN A 200 24.80 7.41 6.43
C ASN A 200 23.74 8.48 6.07
N MET A 201 23.80 9.04 4.85
CA MET A 201 22.82 10.03 4.40
C MET A 201 21.41 9.44 4.28
N ALA A 202 21.26 8.18 3.84
CA ALA A 202 19.97 7.51 3.79
C ALA A 202 19.38 7.29 5.20
N TYR A 203 20.20 6.98 6.20
CA TYR A 203 19.75 6.92 7.59
C TYR A 203 19.39 8.30 8.17
N GLU A 204 20.09 9.38 7.82
CA GLU A 204 19.69 10.74 8.17
C GLU A 204 18.36 11.12 7.52
N ALA A 205 18.14 10.74 6.26
CA ALA A 205 16.83 10.88 5.60
C ALA A 205 15.74 10.11 6.37
N ARG A 206 16.04 8.88 6.83
CA ARG A 206 15.09 8.06 7.60
C ARG A 206 14.68 8.70 8.93
N LYS A 207 15.61 9.41 9.60
CA LYS A 207 15.31 10.17 10.83
C LYS A 207 14.36 11.34 10.54
N CYS A 208 14.43 11.92 9.36
CA CYS A 208 13.54 13.01 8.94
C CYS A 208 12.15 12.50 8.54
N SER A 209 12.10 11.38 7.80
CA SER A 209 10.85 10.75 7.40
C SER A 209 11.04 9.26 7.12
N HIS A 210 10.25 8.43 7.80
CA HIS A 210 10.22 6.99 7.56
C HIS A 210 9.28 6.69 6.37
N THR A 211 9.78 6.88 5.16
CA THR A 211 9.07 6.61 3.91
C THR A 211 9.55 5.31 3.27
N TYR A 212 8.72 4.73 2.40
CA TYR A 212 9.13 3.59 1.58
C TYR A 212 10.28 3.94 0.63
N GLU A 213 10.39 5.21 0.20
CA GLU A 213 11.49 5.67 -0.67
C GLU A 213 12.84 5.54 0.04
N THR A 214 12.89 5.90 1.33
CA THR A 214 14.10 5.70 2.14
C THR A 214 14.44 4.23 2.29
N ASN A 215 13.44 3.37 2.50
CA ASN A 215 13.66 1.91 2.60
C ASN A 215 14.20 1.33 1.29
N ILE A 216 13.65 1.75 0.13
CA ILE A 216 14.17 1.38 -1.19
C ILE A 216 15.62 1.84 -1.35
N LEU A 217 15.93 3.10 -1.00
CA LEU A 217 17.28 3.64 -1.14
C LEU A 217 18.29 2.92 -0.24
N ILE A 218 17.93 2.61 1.01
CA ILE A 218 18.76 1.81 1.90
C ILE A 218 19.01 0.43 1.29
N ALA A 219 17.96 -0.26 0.82
CA ALA A 219 18.08 -1.56 0.18
C ALA A 219 18.95 -1.51 -1.09
N GLU A 220 18.79 -0.48 -1.93
CA GLU A 220 19.58 -0.23 -3.13
C GLU A 220 21.08 -0.07 -2.81
N ILE A 221 21.41 0.75 -1.81
CA ILE A 221 22.79 0.99 -1.37
C ILE A 221 23.41 -0.31 -0.83
N LEU A 222 22.67 -1.03 0.01
CA LEU A 222 23.15 -2.28 0.61
C LEU A 222 23.28 -3.41 -0.43
N ALA A 223 22.37 -3.48 -1.41
CA ALA A 223 22.45 -4.46 -2.50
C ALA A 223 23.59 -4.14 -3.48
N SER A 224 23.96 -2.87 -3.61
CA SER A 224 25.08 -2.41 -4.45
C SER A 224 26.44 -2.49 -3.74
N SER A 225 26.48 -2.81 -2.44
CA SER A 225 27.73 -2.89 -1.70
C SER A 225 28.46 -4.21 -1.97
N GLY A 226 29.80 -4.18 -1.86
CA GLY A 226 30.63 -5.40 -1.98
C GLY A 226 30.36 -6.44 -0.88
N ASN A 227 29.65 -6.07 0.19
CA ASN A 227 29.26 -6.94 1.29
C ASN A 227 27.73 -7.14 1.40
N ALA A 228 27.00 -7.06 0.28
CA ALA A 228 25.54 -7.29 0.26
C ALA A 228 25.09 -8.59 0.95
N LYS A 229 25.94 -9.61 0.99
CA LYS A 229 25.70 -10.86 1.73
C LYS A 229 25.53 -10.66 3.24
N GLU A 230 26.33 -9.81 3.85
CA GLU A 230 26.27 -9.49 5.28
C GLU A 230 25.01 -8.69 5.63
N HIS A 231 24.48 -7.94 4.65
CA HIS A 231 23.32 -7.08 4.81
C HIS A 231 21.99 -7.72 4.38
N ALA A 232 21.99 -9.02 4.07
CA ALA A 232 20.83 -9.71 3.52
C ALA A 232 19.57 -9.56 4.38
N ASP A 233 19.70 -9.66 5.71
CA ASP A 233 18.56 -9.49 6.63
C ASP A 233 17.97 -8.08 6.57
N THR A 234 18.82 -7.07 6.51
CA THR A 234 18.40 -5.66 6.38
C THR A 234 17.71 -5.43 5.05
N ILE A 235 18.29 -5.90 3.94
CA ILE A 235 17.68 -5.77 2.60
C ILE A 235 16.29 -6.40 2.56
N ILE A 236 16.15 -7.63 3.08
CA ILE A 236 14.85 -8.33 3.14
C ILE A 236 13.86 -7.55 3.99
N LYS A 237 14.27 -7.08 5.18
CA LYS A 237 13.41 -6.31 6.07
C LYS A 237 12.89 -5.03 5.42
N GLU A 238 13.78 -4.25 4.82
CA GLU A 238 13.43 -2.96 4.20
C GLU A 238 12.50 -3.19 2.98
N LEU A 239 12.80 -4.17 2.11
CA LEU A 239 11.99 -4.44 0.92
C LEU A 239 10.66 -5.14 1.22
N LYS A 240 10.53 -5.95 2.28
CA LYS A 240 9.23 -6.50 2.70
C LYS A 240 8.25 -5.41 3.12
N GLN A 241 8.73 -4.36 3.79
CA GLN A 241 7.88 -3.23 4.15
C GLN A 241 7.40 -2.48 2.89
N VAL A 242 8.28 -2.32 1.90
CA VAL A 242 7.93 -1.71 0.60
C VAL A 242 6.92 -2.58 -0.14
N GLU A 243 7.12 -3.89 -0.18
CA GLU A 243 6.21 -4.84 -0.83
C GLU A 243 4.81 -4.81 -0.19
N GLN A 244 4.72 -4.83 1.14
CA GLN A 244 3.46 -4.77 1.86
C GLN A 244 2.72 -3.45 1.57
N TRP A 245 3.43 -2.32 1.60
CA TRP A 245 2.86 -1.02 1.27
C TRP A 245 2.37 -0.97 -0.19
N ARG A 246 3.15 -1.47 -1.15
CA ARG A 246 2.74 -1.48 -2.56
C ARG A 246 1.54 -2.39 -2.82
N LYS A 247 1.48 -3.55 -2.18
CA LYS A 247 0.35 -4.47 -2.28
C LYS A 247 -0.96 -3.82 -1.83
N GLN A 248 -0.94 -3.02 -0.77
CA GLN A 248 -2.11 -2.25 -0.31
C GLN A 248 -2.56 -1.19 -1.32
N ASN A 249 -1.65 -0.73 -2.19
CA ASN A 249 -1.90 0.27 -3.22
C ASN A 249 -2.04 -0.34 -4.64
N GLY A 250 -2.19 -1.67 -4.75
CA GLY A 250 -2.34 -2.35 -6.04
C GLY A 250 -1.08 -2.37 -6.91
N ASN A 251 0.09 -2.12 -6.33
CA ASN A 251 1.38 -2.10 -7.02
C ASN A 251 2.25 -3.29 -6.59
N SER A 252 3.21 -3.68 -7.43
CA SER A 252 4.23 -4.69 -7.12
C SER A 252 5.62 -4.05 -6.93
N LEU A 253 6.57 -4.82 -6.41
CA LEU A 253 7.98 -4.44 -6.48
C LEU A 253 8.44 -4.26 -7.94
N THR A 254 9.41 -3.39 -8.17
CA THR A 254 10.07 -3.24 -9.48
C THR A 254 10.95 -4.46 -9.77
N PRO A 255 11.41 -4.67 -11.01
CA PRO A 255 12.30 -5.79 -11.32
C PRO A 255 13.61 -5.73 -10.53
N ASP A 256 14.21 -4.55 -10.39
CA ASP A 256 15.48 -4.39 -9.67
C ASP A 256 15.29 -4.66 -8.17
N GLU A 257 14.20 -4.16 -7.57
CA GLU A 257 13.84 -4.45 -6.18
C GLU A 257 13.62 -5.96 -5.95
N ASN A 258 12.92 -6.63 -6.87
CA ASN A 258 12.76 -8.08 -6.85
C ASN A 258 14.12 -8.80 -6.94
N LEU A 259 15.04 -8.34 -7.79
CA LEU A 259 16.38 -8.94 -7.88
C LEU A 259 17.21 -8.70 -6.62
N TRP A 260 17.11 -7.54 -5.98
CA TRP A 260 17.80 -7.25 -4.72
C TRP A 260 17.33 -8.18 -3.61
N ILE A 261 16.01 -8.29 -3.40
CA ILE A 261 15.46 -9.18 -2.37
C ILE A 261 15.72 -10.65 -2.71
N ALA A 262 15.63 -11.05 -3.99
CA ALA A 262 15.92 -12.42 -4.43
C ALA A 262 17.35 -12.84 -4.06
N ARG A 263 18.33 -11.98 -4.35
CA ARG A 263 19.76 -12.21 -4.04
C ARG A 263 20.02 -12.21 -2.54
N ALA A 264 19.34 -11.35 -1.78
CA ALA A 264 19.40 -11.39 -0.32
C ALA A 264 18.88 -12.72 0.23
N TYR A 265 17.79 -13.28 -0.31
CA TYR A 265 17.31 -14.61 0.08
C TYR A 265 18.27 -15.74 -0.30
N VAL A 266 18.94 -15.68 -1.47
CA VAL A 266 20.02 -16.63 -1.82
C VAL A 266 21.09 -16.63 -0.72
N ASN A 267 21.53 -15.44 -0.30
CA ASN A 267 22.55 -15.28 0.74
C ASN A 267 22.12 -15.84 2.10
N LYS A 268 20.81 -15.86 2.40
CA LYS A 268 20.23 -16.48 3.60
C LYS A 268 19.96 -17.98 3.45
N GLY A 269 20.15 -18.55 2.27
CA GLY A 269 19.80 -19.94 1.98
C GLY A 269 18.30 -20.21 1.82
N ASN A 270 17.47 -19.16 1.74
CA ASN A 270 16.03 -19.30 1.50
C ASN A 270 15.78 -19.36 -0.02
N ARG A 271 15.72 -20.59 -0.55
CA ARG A 271 15.64 -20.84 -1.99
C ARG A 271 14.25 -20.57 -2.56
N ASP A 272 13.19 -20.87 -1.82
CA ASP A 272 11.78 -20.66 -2.24
C ASP A 272 11.49 -19.18 -2.53
N ASP A 273 11.72 -18.32 -1.53
CA ASP A 273 11.43 -16.89 -1.65
C ASP A 273 12.36 -16.24 -2.69
N SER A 274 13.63 -16.67 -2.72
CA SER A 274 14.58 -16.21 -3.74
C SER A 274 14.09 -16.49 -5.16
N CYS A 275 13.70 -17.74 -5.43
CA CYS A 275 13.23 -18.19 -6.73
C CYS A 275 11.99 -17.40 -7.17
N THR A 276 11.05 -17.21 -6.25
CA THR A 276 9.82 -16.44 -6.46
C THR A 276 10.12 -15.02 -6.94
N HIS A 277 11.01 -14.29 -6.27
CA HIS A 277 11.35 -12.93 -6.66
C HIS A 277 12.17 -12.85 -7.95
N TYR A 278 13.05 -13.82 -8.23
CA TYR A 278 13.68 -13.93 -9.55
C TYR A 278 12.63 -14.06 -10.65
N PHE A 279 11.58 -14.85 -10.43
CA PHE A 279 10.53 -15.05 -11.43
C PHE A 279 9.66 -13.81 -11.61
N TYR A 280 9.30 -13.08 -10.55
CA TYR A 280 8.61 -11.80 -10.69
C TYR A 280 9.42 -10.77 -11.48
N ALA A 281 10.75 -10.72 -11.28
CA ALA A 281 11.61 -9.87 -12.09
C ALA A 281 11.66 -10.32 -13.56
N GLY A 282 11.71 -11.63 -13.82
CA GLY A 282 11.71 -12.17 -15.17
C GLY A 282 10.37 -11.96 -15.90
N ASP A 283 9.25 -12.13 -15.21
CA ASP A 283 7.89 -11.95 -15.74
C ASP A 283 7.68 -10.53 -16.26
N TYR A 284 8.16 -9.54 -15.52
CA TYR A 284 8.11 -8.14 -15.94
C TYR A 284 8.71 -7.91 -17.34
N TYR A 285 9.84 -8.56 -17.65
CA TYR A 285 10.51 -8.44 -18.95
C TYR A 285 9.86 -9.33 -20.00
N TYR A 286 9.40 -10.52 -19.61
CA TYR A 286 8.68 -11.44 -20.48
C TYR A 286 7.40 -10.82 -21.04
N ASP A 287 6.60 -10.16 -20.19
CA ASP A 287 5.37 -9.48 -20.59
C ASP A 287 5.62 -8.32 -21.55
N ARG A 288 6.80 -7.69 -21.45
CA ARG A 288 7.27 -6.64 -22.38
C ARG A 288 7.95 -7.20 -23.63
N LYS A 289 7.97 -8.53 -23.80
CA LYS A 289 8.61 -9.25 -24.90
C LYS A 289 10.14 -9.05 -24.97
N ASP A 290 10.76 -8.62 -23.88
CA ASP A 290 12.23 -8.63 -23.70
C ASP A 290 12.66 -10.01 -23.22
N TYR A 291 12.57 -10.97 -24.14
CA TYR A 291 12.79 -12.38 -23.85
C TYR A 291 14.24 -12.71 -23.51
N GLU A 292 15.20 -11.93 -24.02
CA GLU A 292 16.63 -12.08 -23.71
C GLU A 292 16.88 -11.76 -22.23
N LYS A 293 16.37 -10.61 -21.76
CA LYS A 293 16.54 -10.22 -20.36
C LYS A 293 15.76 -11.12 -19.41
N ALA A 294 14.53 -11.50 -19.79
CA ALA A 294 13.73 -12.47 -19.04
C ALA A 294 14.47 -13.82 -18.91
N ASN A 295 14.99 -14.36 -20.02
CA ASN A 295 15.72 -15.62 -20.04
C ASN A 295 16.96 -15.57 -19.14
N LYS A 296 17.73 -14.48 -19.19
CA LYS A 296 18.89 -14.28 -18.32
C LYS A 296 18.51 -14.32 -16.84
N ILE A 297 17.44 -13.62 -16.46
CA ILE A 297 16.96 -13.55 -15.08
C ILE A 297 16.42 -14.91 -14.60
N TYR A 298 15.60 -15.58 -15.41
CA TYR A 298 15.10 -16.92 -15.08
C TYR A 298 16.24 -17.92 -14.90
N THR A 299 17.23 -17.88 -15.80
CA THR A 299 18.40 -18.77 -15.73
C THR A 299 19.21 -18.49 -14.46
N GLU A 300 19.51 -17.21 -14.18
CA GLU A 300 20.20 -16.82 -12.92
C GLU A 300 19.43 -17.34 -11.68
N GLY A 301 18.10 -17.18 -11.67
CA GLY A 301 17.27 -17.62 -10.56
C GLY A 301 17.31 -19.13 -10.35
N VAL A 302 17.19 -19.91 -11.43
CA VAL A 302 17.26 -21.38 -11.35
C VAL A 302 18.64 -21.86 -10.94
N GLU A 303 19.72 -21.30 -11.51
CA GLU A 303 21.10 -21.68 -11.19
C GLU A 303 21.47 -21.37 -9.75
N LYS A 304 21.14 -20.16 -9.24
CA LYS A 304 21.53 -19.75 -7.89
C LYS A 304 20.74 -20.41 -6.78
N THR A 305 19.51 -20.79 -7.06
CA THR A 305 18.66 -21.46 -6.07
C THR A 305 18.84 -22.97 -6.15
N ASN A 306 19.27 -23.53 -7.29
CA ASN A 306 19.26 -24.96 -7.60
C ASN A 306 17.91 -25.59 -7.21
N TYR A 307 16.82 -24.91 -7.57
CA TYR A 307 15.54 -25.10 -6.90
C TYR A 307 14.38 -25.30 -7.88
N PHE A 308 13.86 -26.52 -7.87
CA PHE A 308 12.76 -26.98 -8.72
C PHE A 308 11.58 -27.55 -7.87
N SER A 309 11.31 -26.95 -6.71
CA SER A 309 10.29 -27.47 -5.79
C SER A 309 8.86 -27.21 -6.28
N SER A 310 7.88 -27.76 -5.56
CA SER A 310 6.45 -27.75 -5.89
C SER A 310 5.85 -26.40 -6.29
N TRP A 311 6.29 -25.28 -5.71
CA TRP A 311 5.85 -23.93 -6.07
C TRP A 311 6.62 -23.32 -7.25
N SER A 312 7.84 -23.80 -7.53
CA SER A 312 8.73 -23.30 -8.60
C SER A 312 8.92 -24.29 -9.76
N LYS A 313 8.08 -25.34 -9.88
CA LYS A 313 8.08 -26.32 -10.99
C LYS A 313 8.04 -25.67 -12.39
N ASP A 314 7.73 -24.38 -12.44
CA ASP A 314 7.73 -23.57 -13.65
C ASP A 314 9.09 -22.97 -14.00
N GLY A 315 10.12 -23.01 -13.15
CA GLY A 315 11.41 -22.37 -13.40
C GLY A 315 12.09 -22.85 -14.67
N ALA A 316 12.29 -24.17 -14.79
CA ALA A 316 12.82 -24.78 -16.00
C ALA A 316 12.00 -24.43 -17.24
N PHE A 317 10.67 -24.45 -17.10
CA PHE A 317 9.77 -24.09 -18.20
C PHE A 317 9.87 -22.62 -18.58
N ARG A 318 10.01 -21.70 -17.62
CA ARG A 318 10.20 -20.25 -17.83
C ARG A 318 11.51 -19.97 -18.54
N VAL A 319 12.59 -20.66 -18.17
CA VAL A 319 13.87 -20.63 -18.90
C VAL A 319 13.67 -21.10 -20.35
N ALA A 320 13.04 -22.25 -20.57
CA ALA A 320 12.81 -22.78 -21.91
C ALA A 320 11.94 -21.86 -22.78
N ILE A 321 10.79 -21.40 -22.26
CA ILE A 321 9.82 -20.61 -23.03
C ILE A 321 10.29 -19.19 -23.31
N SER A 322 11.09 -18.59 -22.42
CA SER A 322 11.73 -17.31 -22.70
C SER A 322 12.77 -17.45 -23.80
N ARG A 323 13.59 -18.51 -23.79
CA ARG A 323 14.54 -18.78 -24.87
C ARG A 323 13.81 -19.07 -26.18
N SER A 324 12.75 -19.88 -26.17
CA SER A 324 12.03 -20.27 -27.39
C SER A 324 11.33 -19.11 -28.11
N ARG A 325 11.19 -17.95 -27.46
CA ARG A 325 10.57 -16.75 -28.04
C ARG A 325 11.57 -15.73 -28.59
N LEU A 326 12.86 -16.03 -28.57
CA LEU A 326 13.85 -15.20 -29.26
C LEU A 326 13.54 -15.10 -30.76
N LYS A 327 13.87 -13.96 -31.36
CA LYS A 327 13.56 -13.66 -32.77
C LYS A 327 14.23 -14.64 -33.74
N THR A 328 15.42 -15.11 -33.39
CA THR A 328 16.22 -16.06 -34.16
C THR A 328 16.76 -17.12 -33.21
N LEU A 329 16.59 -18.40 -33.58
CA LEU A 329 17.06 -19.54 -32.82
C LEU A 329 18.07 -20.33 -33.65
N SER A 330 19.22 -20.62 -33.05
CA SER A 330 20.21 -21.55 -33.55
C SER A 330 19.86 -23.00 -33.19
N ASN A 331 20.60 -23.96 -33.75
CA ASN A 331 20.46 -25.37 -33.34
C ASN A 331 20.82 -25.57 -31.86
N GLU A 332 21.79 -24.80 -31.36
CA GLU A 332 22.18 -24.78 -29.95
C GLU A 332 21.04 -24.27 -29.08
N ASP A 333 20.30 -23.25 -29.53
CA ASP A 333 19.12 -22.76 -28.81
C ASP A 333 18.01 -23.80 -28.76
N TYR A 334 17.76 -24.52 -29.85
CA TYR A 334 16.77 -25.59 -29.85
C TYR A 334 17.17 -26.71 -28.89
N LYS A 335 18.44 -27.13 -28.86
CA LYS A 335 18.95 -28.11 -27.90
C LYS A 335 18.81 -27.61 -26.46
N PHE A 336 19.12 -26.34 -26.22
CA PHE A 336 18.93 -25.69 -24.92
C PHE A 336 17.47 -25.74 -24.48
N CYS A 337 16.52 -25.38 -25.36
CA CYS A 337 15.11 -25.44 -25.05
C CYS A 337 14.65 -26.87 -24.74
N VAL A 338 15.04 -27.87 -25.53
CA VAL A 338 14.71 -29.29 -25.27
C VAL A 338 15.22 -29.72 -23.89
N TYR A 339 16.47 -29.40 -23.54
CA TYR A 339 17.03 -29.72 -22.24
C TYR A 339 16.18 -29.16 -21.09
N TRP A 340 15.79 -27.89 -21.17
CA TRP A 340 15.00 -27.23 -20.13
C TRP A 340 13.53 -27.68 -20.11
N TYR A 341 12.91 -27.99 -21.26
CA TYR A 341 11.58 -28.60 -21.27
C TYR A 341 11.60 -30.00 -20.66
N ASN A 342 12.60 -30.83 -20.98
CA ASN A 342 12.76 -32.15 -20.37
C ASN A 342 13.01 -32.05 -18.86
N THR A 343 13.78 -31.05 -18.43
CA THR A 343 13.95 -30.75 -17.01
C THR A 343 12.61 -30.37 -16.36
N ALA A 344 11.82 -29.51 -16.99
CA ALA A 344 10.49 -29.15 -16.49
C ALA A 344 9.55 -30.35 -16.40
N ILE A 345 9.59 -31.24 -17.40
CA ILE A 345 8.82 -32.49 -17.45
C ILE A 345 9.25 -33.45 -16.34
N HIS A 346 10.55 -33.58 -16.07
CA HIS A 346 11.07 -34.42 -15.00
C HIS A 346 10.48 -34.03 -13.63
N TYR A 347 10.38 -32.72 -13.36
CA TYR A 347 9.79 -32.21 -12.10
C TYR A 347 8.26 -32.14 -12.12
N ASN A 348 7.65 -32.05 -13.30
CA ASN A 348 6.20 -32.04 -13.48
C ASN A 348 5.77 -32.79 -14.74
N GLN A 349 5.54 -34.10 -14.59
CA GLN A 349 5.13 -34.98 -15.69
C GLN A 349 3.73 -34.67 -16.23
N GLN A 350 2.92 -33.86 -15.53
CA GLN A 350 1.58 -33.45 -15.94
C GLN A 350 1.59 -32.14 -16.74
N LYS A 351 2.77 -31.60 -17.07
CA LYS A 351 2.90 -30.31 -17.75
C LYS A 351 2.77 -30.44 -19.27
N SER A 352 1.54 -30.56 -19.76
CA SER A 352 1.21 -30.74 -21.18
C SER A 352 1.87 -29.70 -22.12
N TYR A 353 1.89 -28.42 -21.73
CA TYR A 353 2.58 -27.37 -22.51
C TYR A 353 4.08 -27.60 -22.65
N ALA A 354 4.75 -28.24 -21.69
CA ALA A 354 6.18 -28.54 -21.81
C ALA A 354 6.43 -29.60 -22.90
N TYR A 355 5.61 -30.65 -22.94
CA TYR A 355 5.64 -31.65 -24.01
C TYR A 355 5.33 -31.04 -25.38
N ALA A 356 4.28 -30.22 -25.49
CA ALA A 356 3.90 -29.58 -26.74
C ALA A 356 4.99 -28.66 -27.31
N ASN A 357 5.65 -27.86 -26.47
CA ASN A 357 6.77 -27.02 -26.91
C ASN A 357 8.03 -27.85 -27.19
N SER A 358 8.29 -28.91 -26.40
CA SER A 358 9.39 -29.84 -26.65
C SER A 358 9.25 -30.50 -28.03
N SER A 359 8.03 -30.91 -28.40
CA SER A 359 7.72 -31.48 -29.73
C SER A 359 8.14 -30.53 -30.86
N TRP A 360 7.80 -29.24 -30.76
CA TRP A 360 8.21 -28.25 -31.75
C TRP A 360 9.73 -28.16 -31.88
N HIS A 361 10.45 -28.14 -30.75
CA HIS A 361 11.90 -28.05 -30.77
C HIS A 361 12.59 -29.33 -31.27
N HIS A 362 12.08 -30.51 -30.92
CA HIS A 362 12.53 -31.78 -31.48
C HIS A 362 12.35 -31.80 -33.00
N ARG A 363 11.22 -31.31 -33.51
CA ARG A 363 10.98 -31.15 -34.95
C ARG A 363 11.98 -30.21 -35.60
N MET A 364 12.29 -29.06 -34.98
CA MET A 364 13.31 -28.14 -35.50
C MET A 364 14.72 -28.76 -35.53
N LEU A 365 14.99 -29.71 -34.63
CA LEU A 365 16.21 -30.51 -34.60
C LEU A 365 16.16 -31.77 -35.50
N LYS A 366 15.06 -31.99 -36.24
CA LYS A 366 14.80 -33.18 -37.06
C LYS A 366 14.77 -34.51 -36.27
N ASN A 367 14.50 -34.43 -34.96
CA ASN A 367 14.29 -35.60 -34.10
C ASN A 367 12.80 -35.95 -34.10
N TYR A 368 12.29 -36.44 -35.22
CA TYR A 368 10.85 -36.55 -35.48
C TYR A 368 10.14 -37.59 -34.59
N ASP A 369 10.76 -38.73 -34.28
CA ASP A 369 10.20 -39.71 -33.33
C ASP A 369 9.89 -39.10 -31.97
N ALA A 370 10.87 -38.38 -31.40
CA ALA A 370 10.72 -37.68 -30.14
C ALA A 370 9.68 -36.54 -30.22
N ALA A 371 9.53 -35.91 -31.39
CA ALA A 371 8.52 -34.90 -31.63
C ALA A 371 7.10 -35.49 -31.64
N VAL A 372 6.90 -36.65 -32.26
CA VAL A 372 5.65 -37.42 -32.26
C VAL A 372 5.29 -37.84 -30.83
N GLU A 373 6.23 -38.48 -30.12
CA GLU A 373 6.03 -38.94 -28.74
C GLU A 373 5.62 -37.77 -27.83
N SER A 374 6.34 -36.64 -27.91
CA SER A 374 6.03 -35.45 -27.12
C SER A 374 4.68 -34.84 -27.48
N ALA A 375 4.29 -34.78 -28.75
CA ALA A 375 2.99 -34.24 -29.14
C ALA A 375 1.83 -35.12 -28.68
N LYS A 376 1.92 -36.45 -28.91
CA LYS A 376 0.94 -37.43 -28.44
C LYS A 376 0.82 -37.35 -26.90
N LYS A 377 1.95 -37.24 -26.18
CA LYS A 377 1.92 -37.09 -24.72
C LYS A 377 1.24 -35.80 -24.25
N ALA A 378 1.45 -34.68 -24.94
CA ALA A 378 0.75 -33.44 -24.62
C ALA A 378 -0.77 -33.59 -24.77
N MET A 379 -1.20 -34.29 -25.82
CA MET A 379 -2.62 -34.57 -26.10
C MET A 379 -3.23 -35.55 -25.10
N GLU A 380 -2.51 -36.60 -24.69
CA GLU A 380 -2.94 -37.50 -23.61
C GLU A 380 -3.20 -36.76 -22.30
N LEU A 381 -2.43 -35.71 -22.03
CA LEU A 381 -2.59 -34.82 -20.88
C LEU A 381 -3.68 -33.75 -21.09
N GLY A 382 -4.49 -33.87 -22.15
CA GLY A 382 -5.64 -33.02 -22.44
C GLY A 382 -5.36 -31.75 -23.25
N LEU A 383 -4.13 -31.52 -23.72
CA LEU A 383 -3.81 -30.34 -24.51
C LEU A 383 -4.07 -30.59 -26.01
N HIS A 384 -5.24 -30.18 -26.47
CA HIS A 384 -5.70 -30.37 -27.84
C HIS A 384 -5.71 -29.07 -28.65
N GLU A 385 -4.63 -28.29 -28.60
CA GLU A 385 -4.51 -27.04 -29.36
C GLU A 385 -4.05 -27.28 -30.81
N GLU A 386 -4.53 -26.46 -31.75
CA GLU A 386 -4.22 -26.59 -33.19
C GLU A 386 -2.72 -26.70 -33.49
N TYR A 387 -1.87 -25.96 -32.77
CA TYR A 387 -0.42 -25.99 -32.98
C TYR A 387 0.21 -27.34 -32.56
N VAL A 388 -0.39 -28.06 -31.61
CA VAL A 388 0.09 -29.38 -31.16
C VAL A 388 -0.15 -30.41 -32.25
N TYR A 389 -1.35 -30.42 -32.83
CA TYR A 389 -1.68 -31.27 -33.98
C TYR A 389 -0.82 -30.94 -35.19
N ASN A 390 -0.59 -29.66 -35.46
CA ASN A 390 0.32 -29.27 -36.53
C ASN A 390 1.73 -29.84 -36.29
N ASN A 391 2.30 -29.68 -35.09
CA ASN A 391 3.61 -30.26 -34.76
C ASN A 391 3.64 -31.80 -34.96
N LEU A 392 2.56 -32.49 -34.56
CA LEU A 392 2.40 -33.92 -34.76
C LEU A 392 2.37 -34.30 -36.25
N LEU A 393 1.51 -33.65 -37.05
CA LEU A 393 1.40 -33.91 -38.49
C LEU A 393 2.72 -33.69 -39.23
N TYR A 394 3.43 -32.60 -38.92
CA TYR A 394 4.75 -32.36 -39.52
C TYR A 394 5.75 -33.47 -39.19
N ALA A 395 5.73 -33.98 -37.96
CA ALA A 395 6.64 -35.03 -37.54
C ALA A 395 6.25 -36.40 -38.14
N GLN A 396 4.95 -36.72 -38.23
CA GLN A 396 4.44 -37.92 -38.87
C GLN A 396 4.77 -37.96 -40.38
N VAL A 397 4.58 -36.85 -41.11
CA VAL A 397 4.98 -36.76 -42.53
C VAL A 397 6.48 -37.04 -42.69
N ALA A 398 7.31 -36.49 -41.81
CA ALA A 398 8.75 -36.69 -41.87
C ALA A 398 9.17 -38.13 -41.51
N ASN A 399 8.39 -38.81 -40.67
CA ASN A 399 8.57 -40.22 -40.33
C ASN A 399 7.98 -41.18 -41.37
N MET A 400 7.24 -40.67 -42.36
CA MET A 400 6.54 -41.47 -43.37
C MET A 400 5.48 -42.41 -42.75
N ASP A 401 4.85 -41.97 -41.66
CA ASP A 401 3.81 -42.72 -40.93
C ASP A 401 2.42 -42.29 -41.41
N TYR A 402 2.01 -42.76 -42.59
CA TYR A 402 0.91 -42.17 -43.36
C TYR A 402 -0.49 -42.51 -42.86
N ASP A 403 -0.70 -43.70 -42.27
CA ASP A 403 -1.99 -44.09 -41.70
C ASP A 403 -2.37 -43.17 -40.52
N ASP A 404 -1.40 -42.91 -39.65
CA ASP A 404 -1.46 -42.03 -38.49
C ASP A 404 -1.79 -40.56 -38.87
N ILE A 405 -1.40 -40.12 -40.08
CA ILE A 405 -1.65 -38.76 -40.58
C ILE A 405 -3.14 -38.56 -40.86
N PHE A 406 -3.80 -39.51 -41.52
CA PHE A 406 -5.22 -39.37 -41.86
C PHE A 406 -6.10 -39.35 -40.61
N GLU A 407 -5.80 -40.20 -39.62
CA GLU A 407 -6.48 -40.16 -38.31
C GLU A 407 -6.32 -38.78 -37.66
N THR A 408 -5.11 -38.25 -37.66
CA THR A 408 -4.81 -36.93 -37.07
C THR A 408 -5.55 -35.81 -37.81
N MET A 409 -5.59 -35.85 -39.15
CA MET A 409 -6.34 -34.89 -39.97
C MET A 409 -7.84 -34.95 -39.73
N GLU A 410 -8.41 -36.15 -39.62
CA GLU A 410 -9.84 -36.32 -39.33
C GLU A 410 -10.21 -35.68 -37.98
N VAL A 411 -9.37 -35.85 -36.96
CA VAL A 411 -9.56 -35.19 -35.66
C VAL A 411 -9.46 -33.67 -35.79
N MET A 412 -8.50 -33.15 -36.56
CA MET A 412 -8.38 -31.71 -36.81
C MET A 412 -9.61 -31.16 -37.54
N ASP A 413 -10.10 -31.86 -38.57
CA ASP A 413 -11.28 -31.48 -39.35
C ASP A 413 -12.54 -31.44 -38.46
N LYS A 414 -12.75 -32.46 -37.62
CA LYS A 414 -13.84 -32.50 -36.62
C LYS A 414 -13.79 -31.32 -35.64
N ARG A 415 -12.59 -30.80 -35.35
CA ARG A 415 -12.35 -29.66 -34.47
C ARG A 415 -12.34 -28.30 -35.19
N GLY A 416 -12.42 -28.30 -36.52
CA GLY A 416 -12.30 -27.08 -37.33
C GLY A 416 -10.89 -26.48 -37.34
N TYR A 417 -9.87 -27.25 -37.01
CA TYR A 417 -8.47 -26.83 -37.08
C TYR A 417 -7.95 -26.86 -38.51
N LYS A 418 -6.96 -26.02 -38.80
CA LYS A 418 -6.34 -25.96 -40.12
C LYS A 418 -4.99 -26.67 -40.07
N TYR A 419 -4.73 -27.43 -41.12
CA TYR A 419 -3.41 -27.96 -41.43
C TYR A 419 -2.98 -27.50 -42.82
N PRO A 420 -1.68 -27.32 -43.05
CA PRO A 420 -1.15 -27.00 -44.37
C PRO A 420 -1.57 -28.06 -45.41
N SER A 421 -2.13 -27.63 -46.55
CA SER A 421 -2.67 -28.56 -47.55
C SER A 421 -1.61 -29.48 -48.15
N TRP A 422 -0.34 -29.07 -48.18
CA TRP A 422 0.76 -29.92 -48.66
C TRP A 422 0.97 -31.18 -47.80
N ILE A 423 0.62 -31.16 -46.50
CA ILE A 423 0.68 -32.35 -45.63
C ILE A 423 -0.32 -33.40 -46.15
N LYS A 424 -1.53 -32.97 -46.52
CA LYS A 424 -2.54 -33.85 -47.12
C LYS A 424 -2.12 -34.35 -48.51
N GLY A 425 -1.44 -33.50 -49.28
CA GLY A 425 -0.83 -33.91 -50.55
C GLY A 425 0.16 -35.06 -50.37
N TRP A 426 1.07 -34.98 -49.40
CA TRP A 426 2.01 -36.08 -49.13
C TRP A 426 1.32 -37.33 -48.57
N ALA A 427 0.34 -37.17 -47.68
CA ALA A 427 -0.40 -38.31 -47.14
C ALA A 427 -1.08 -39.11 -48.27
N ILE A 428 -1.75 -38.41 -49.19
CA ILE A 428 -2.39 -39.02 -50.38
C ILE A 428 -1.36 -39.68 -51.29
N PHE A 429 -0.28 -38.98 -51.62
CA PHE A 429 0.74 -39.50 -52.54
C PHE A 429 1.38 -40.81 -52.06
N TYR A 430 1.56 -40.98 -50.75
CA TYR A 430 2.21 -42.19 -50.21
C TYR A 430 1.23 -43.26 -49.70
N SER A 431 -0.05 -42.95 -49.52
CA SER A 431 -1.07 -43.99 -49.34
C SER A 431 -1.23 -44.76 -50.65
N SER A 432 -0.97 -46.07 -50.62
CA SER A 432 -0.90 -46.99 -51.77
C SER A 432 -2.16 -47.06 -52.65
N ASP A 433 -3.22 -46.37 -52.26
CA ASP A 433 -4.55 -46.43 -52.88
C ASP A 433 -4.83 -45.23 -53.81
N TYR A 434 -3.92 -44.27 -53.92
CA TYR A 434 -4.15 -43.04 -54.68
C TYR A 434 -3.21 -42.90 -55.87
N GLU A 435 -3.73 -42.33 -56.97
CA GLU A 435 -2.93 -41.95 -58.13
C GLU A 435 -2.24 -40.60 -57.86
N ASP A 436 -1.05 -40.37 -58.43
CA ASP A 436 -0.28 -39.12 -58.30
C ASP A 436 -1.10 -37.84 -58.61
N GLU A 437 -2.16 -37.99 -59.43
CA GLU A 437 -3.12 -36.95 -59.76
C GLU A 437 -3.94 -36.45 -58.57
N ASP A 438 -4.22 -37.28 -57.58
CA ASP A 438 -5.06 -36.91 -56.44
C ASP A 438 -4.33 -36.01 -55.43
N ALA A 439 -3.00 -36.14 -55.33
CA ALA A 439 -2.17 -35.33 -54.46
C ALA A 439 -1.83 -33.95 -55.06
N LYS A 440 -1.73 -33.86 -56.40
CA LYS A 440 -1.33 -32.66 -57.16
C LYS A 440 -2.15 -31.39 -56.81
N PRO A 441 -3.49 -31.42 -56.69
CA PRO A 441 -4.30 -30.26 -56.31
C PRO A 441 -3.91 -29.65 -54.96
N TYR A 442 -3.49 -30.47 -53.99
CA TYR A 442 -3.15 -30.01 -52.65
C TYR A 442 -1.83 -29.24 -52.59
N PHE A 443 -0.84 -29.69 -53.37
CA PHE A 443 0.42 -28.95 -53.54
C PHE A 443 0.21 -27.66 -54.34
N LYS A 444 -0.60 -27.69 -55.42
CA LYS A 444 -0.96 -26.47 -56.19
C LYS A 444 -1.65 -25.44 -55.30
N LYS A 445 -2.64 -25.87 -54.52
CA LYS A 445 -3.34 -25.02 -53.54
C LYS A 445 -2.37 -24.39 -52.54
N TYR A 446 -1.38 -25.15 -52.06
CA TYR A 446 -0.43 -24.64 -51.08
C TYR A 446 0.52 -23.58 -51.68
N ILE A 447 1.01 -23.78 -52.90
CA ILE A 447 1.87 -22.80 -53.58
C ILE A 447 1.17 -21.47 -53.83
N LEU A 448 -0.16 -21.43 -53.94
CA LEU A 448 -0.88 -20.17 -54.00
C LEU A 448 -0.74 -19.36 -52.69
N THR A 449 -0.56 -20.04 -51.56
CA THR A 449 -0.37 -19.41 -50.23
C THR A 449 1.08 -19.17 -49.87
N ASP A 450 1.96 -20.14 -50.11
CA ASP A 450 3.41 -20.02 -50.00
C ASP A 450 4.06 -20.40 -51.34
N PRO A 451 4.24 -19.39 -52.21
CA PRO A 451 4.80 -19.61 -53.54
C PRO A 451 6.20 -20.23 -53.55
N ASN A 452 6.97 -20.11 -52.46
CA ASN A 452 8.33 -20.61 -52.34
C ASN A 452 8.43 -21.87 -51.47
N HIS A 453 7.33 -22.57 -51.22
CA HIS A 453 7.35 -23.79 -50.41
C HIS A 453 8.14 -24.90 -51.12
N LYS A 454 9.29 -25.28 -50.55
CA LYS A 454 10.25 -26.23 -51.15
C LYS A 454 9.62 -27.58 -51.47
N GLU A 455 8.92 -28.19 -50.52
CA GLU A 455 8.37 -29.54 -50.71
C GLU A 455 7.26 -29.56 -51.77
N SER A 456 6.41 -28.53 -51.82
CA SER A 456 5.38 -28.44 -52.85
C SER A 456 5.98 -28.22 -54.24
N LEU A 457 7.03 -27.41 -54.34
CA LEU A 457 7.75 -27.19 -55.60
C LEU A 457 8.47 -28.46 -56.06
N ARG A 458 9.09 -29.19 -55.13
CA ARG A 458 9.76 -30.48 -55.37
C ARG A 458 8.79 -31.54 -55.87
N TYR A 459 7.59 -31.61 -55.30
CA TYR A 459 6.55 -32.49 -55.81
C TYR A 459 6.14 -32.10 -57.24
N LEU A 460 5.72 -30.84 -57.42
CA LEU A 460 5.13 -30.41 -58.68
C LEU A 460 6.15 -30.36 -59.83
N LEU A 461 7.44 -30.13 -59.58
CA LEU A 461 8.43 -30.20 -60.67
C LEU A 461 8.60 -31.63 -61.23
N ILE A 462 8.32 -32.66 -60.42
CA ILE A 462 8.46 -34.07 -60.82
C ILE A 462 7.18 -34.55 -61.51
N TYR A 463 6.03 -34.31 -60.86
CA TYR A 463 4.75 -34.91 -61.22
C TYR A 463 3.82 -33.99 -62.04
N GLU A 464 4.25 -32.78 -62.43
CA GLU A 464 3.47 -31.94 -63.35
C GLU A 464 3.66 -32.39 -64.80
N ASP A 465 2.54 -32.58 -65.50
CA ASP A 465 2.53 -33.01 -66.90
C ASP A 465 2.85 -31.87 -67.87
N ASP A 466 2.43 -30.65 -67.51
CA ASP A 466 2.77 -29.45 -68.26
C ASP A 466 4.26 -29.14 -68.12
N ASN A 467 5.02 -29.40 -69.20
CA ASN A 467 6.46 -29.17 -69.26
C ASN A 467 6.86 -27.72 -68.92
N ALA A 468 6.06 -26.73 -69.33
CA ALA A 468 6.36 -25.33 -69.05
C ALA A 468 6.18 -25.01 -67.57
N LEU A 469 5.13 -25.56 -66.96
CA LEU A 469 4.85 -25.35 -65.56
C LEU A 469 5.85 -26.11 -64.66
N ALA A 470 6.18 -27.36 -65.00
CA ALA A 470 7.22 -28.16 -64.36
C ALA A 470 8.59 -27.45 -64.41
N ALA A 471 8.98 -26.92 -65.57
CA ALA A 471 10.21 -26.15 -65.73
C ALA A 471 10.22 -24.89 -64.84
N ARG A 472 9.10 -24.15 -64.76
CA ARG A 472 8.96 -22.99 -63.87
C ARG A 472 9.09 -23.37 -62.40
N TYR A 473 8.48 -24.47 -61.98
CA TYR A 473 8.63 -24.98 -60.62
C TYR A 473 10.07 -25.40 -60.31
N ALA A 474 10.74 -26.09 -61.24
CA ALA A 474 12.14 -26.47 -61.09
C ALA A 474 13.07 -25.25 -60.98
N ILE A 475 12.93 -24.26 -61.87
CA ILE A 475 13.68 -22.99 -61.81
C ILE A 475 13.45 -22.28 -60.47
N ARG A 476 12.21 -22.29 -59.98
CA ARG A 476 11.87 -21.67 -58.70
C ARG A 476 12.49 -22.43 -57.53
N TYR A 477 12.44 -23.76 -57.54
CA TYR A 477 13.09 -24.60 -56.53
C TYR A 477 14.61 -24.37 -56.50
N LEU A 478 15.26 -24.30 -57.66
CA LEU A 478 16.70 -24.02 -57.79
C LEU A 478 17.13 -22.66 -57.22
N LYS A 479 16.22 -21.68 -57.15
CA LYS A 479 16.48 -20.39 -56.47
C LYS A 479 16.50 -20.52 -54.94
N LEU A 480 15.95 -21.61 -54.39
CA LEU A 480 15.76 -21.81 -52.95
C LEU A 480 16.75 -22.80 -52.35
N ILE A 481 17.41 -23.61 -53.17
CA ILE A 481 18.40 -24.62 -52.74
C ILE A 481 19.82 -24.18 -53.09
N ASP A 482 20.78 -24.62 -52.28
CA ASP A 482 22.19 -24.37 -52.53
C ASP A 482 22.70 -25.28 -53.65
N SER A 483 23.71 -24.85 -54.41
CA SER A 483 24.37 -25.73 -55.40
C SER A 483 25.06 -26.95 -54.80
N SER A 484 25.38 -26.91 -53.51
CA SER A 484 25.93 -28.03 -52.76
C SER A 484 24.87 -29.08 -52.38
N ASP A 485 23.57 -28.79 -52.60
CA ASP A 485 22.50 -29.75 -52.37
C ASP A 485 22.65 -30.94 -53.32
N SER A 486 22.53 -32.16 -52.79
CA SER A 486 22.63 -33.40 -53.57
C SER A 486 21.62 -33.47 -54.72
N GLU A 487 20.49 -32.78 -54.58
CA GLU A 487 19.45 -32.75 -55.60
C GLU A 487 19.73 -31.72 -56.71
N TYR A 488 20.62 -30.75 -56.49
CA TYR A 488 20.78 -29.60 -57.37
C TYR A 488 21.02 -29.99 -58.82
N SER A 489 21.99 -30.88 -59.07
CA SER A 489 22.32 -31.33 -60.43
C SER A 489 21.14 -32.06 -61.10
N PHE A 490 20.40 -32.87 -60.33
CA PHE A 490 19.23 -33.59 -60.83
C PHE A 490 18.12 -32.62 -61.22
N ILE A 491 17.81 -31.64 -60.35
CA ILE A 491 16.77 -30.65 -60.63
C ILE A 491 17.18 -29.72 -61.79
N CYS A 492 18.45 -29.36 -61.94
CA CYS A 492 18.93 -28.61 -63.10
C CYS A 492 18.65 -29.36 -64.41
N ARG A 493 18.87 -30.68 -64.45
CA ARG A 493 18.57 -31.49 -65.64
C ARG A 493 17.07 -31.54 -65.91
N ILE A 494 16.24 -31.69 -64.88
CA ILE A 494 14.78 -31.63 -65.04
C ILE A 494 14.37 -30.27 -65.60
N ALA A 495 14.86 -29.17 -65.03
CA ALA A 495 14.54 -27.81 -65.46
C ALA A 495 14.90 -27.59 -66.93
N LEU A 496 16.11 -27.99 -67.34
CA LEU A 496 16.59 -27.86 -68.72
C LEU A 496 15.79 -28.75 -69.68
N ASN A 497 15.66 -30.05 -69.39
CA ASN A 497 14.93 -30.98 -70.25
C ASN A 497 13.46 -30.55 -70.44
N ARG A 498 12.79 -30.17 -69.35
CA ARG A 498 11.39 -29.70 -69.41
C ARG A 498 11.28 -28.36 -70.15
N ALA A 499 12.22 -27.43 -69.96
CA ALA A 499 12.23 -26.17 -70.70
C ALA A 499 12.47 -26.40 -72.21
N ASP A 500 13.42 -27.26 -72.58
CA ASP A 500 13.71 -27.59 -73.98
C ASP A 500 12.48 -28.19 -74.69
N LEU A 501 11.74 -29.08 -74.01
CA LEU A 501 10.51 -29.67 -74.53
C LEU A 501 9.39 -28.66 -74.82
N THR A 502 9.46 -27.47 -74.25
CA THR A 502 8.48 -26.39 -74.54
C THR A 502 8.86 -25.55 -75.75
N GLY A 503 10.13 -25.55 -76.14
CA GLY A 503 10.67 -24.65 -77.16
C GLY A 503 10.65 -23.16 -76.79
N ASP A 504 10.36 -22.80 -75.53
CA ASP A 504 10.35 -21.40 -75.05
C ASP A 504 11.79 -20.93 -74.75
N PRO A 505 12.38 -20.03 -75.56
CA PRO A 505 13.76 -19.57 -75.37
C PRO A 505 13.97 -18.87 -74.02
N SER A 506 12.92 -18.28 -73.43
CA SER A 506 13.00 -17.60 -72.13
C SER A 506 13.19 -18.60 -70.99
N LEU A 507 12.45 -19.72 -71.00
CA LEU A 507 12.55 -20.76 -69.99
C LEU A 507 13.88 -21.49 -70.08
N ILE A 508 14.34 -21.80 -71.29
CA ILE A 508 15.64 -22.43 -71.55
C ILE A 508 16.76 -21.53 -71.01
N SER A 509 16.73 -20.23 -71.34
CA SER A 509 17.72 -19.26 -70.85
C SER A 509 17.73 -19.17 -69.32
N GLN A 510 16.56 -19.23 -68.68
CA GLN A 510 16.46 -19.20 -67.22
C GLN A 510 16.97 -20.48 -66.56
N ALA A 511 16.74 -21.66 -67.15
CA ALA A 511 17.25 -22.92 -66.65
C ALA A 511 18.78 -23.02 -66.81
N LEU A 512 19.33 -22.52 -67.92
CA LEU A 512 20.78 -22.50 -68.21
C LEU A 512 21.59 -21.71 -67.16
N ILE A 513 21.00 -20.68 -66.53
CA ILE A 513 21.65 -19.94 -65.43
C ILE A 513 22.10 -20.86 -64.29
N PHE A 514 21.38 -21.96 -64.06
CA PHE A 514 21.65 -22.92 -62.98
C PHE A 514 22.48 -24.12 -63.43
N ASN A 515 22.88 -24.19 -64.71
CA ASN A 515 23.70 -25.28 -65.22
C ASN A 515 25.02 -25.36 -64.41
N PRO A 516 25.34 -26.49 -63.76
CA PRO A 516 26.54 -26.65 -62.94
C PRO A 516 27.83 -26.31 -63.68
N ASP A 517 27.92 -26.63 -64.97
CA ASP A 517 29.13 -26.41 -65.78
C ASP A 517 29.35 -24.90 -66.04
N GLU A 518 28.30 -24.18 -66.42
CA GLU A 518 28.36 -22.73 -66.57
C GLU A 518 28.54 -22.00 -65.23
N LYS A 519 27.92 -22.51 -64.17
CA LYS A 519 28.03 -21.94 -62.82
C LYS A 519 29.46 -22.10 -62.28
N ALA A 520 30.07 -23.27 -62.45
CA ALA A 520 31.47 -23.51 -62.08
C ALA A 520 32.41 -22.55 -62.82
N GLU A 521 32.18 -22.30 -64.11
CA GLU A 521 32.95 -21.33 -64.88
C GLU A 521 32.78 -19.88 -64.37
N ARG A 522 31.54 -19.48 -64.03
CA ARG A 522 31.25 -18.15 -63.47
C ARG A 522 31.85 -17.98 -62.07
N GLU A 523 31.77 -19.00 -61.22
CA GLU A 523 32.38 -18.99 -59.88
C GLU A 523 33.90 -18.99 -59.95
N ALA A 524 34.51 -19.71 -60.88
CA ALA A 524 35.95 -19.66 -61.13
C ALA A 524 36.39 -18.24 -61.56
N LYS A 525 35.66 -17.60 -62.47
CA LYS A 525 35.90 -16.20 -62.86
C LYS A 525 35.74 -15.23 -61.68
N LYS A 526 34.73 -15.43 -60.82
CA LYS A 526 34.50 -14.61 -59.63
C LYS A 526 35.59 -14.79 -58.57
N ARG A 527 36.02 -16.03 -58.30
CA ARG A 527 37.11 -16.35 -57.37
C ARG A 527 38.42 -15.73 -57.86
N ALA A 528 38.73 -15.85 -59.15
CA ALA A 528 39.90 -15.20 -59.75
C ALA A 528 39.85 -13.66 -59.59
N ALA A 529 38.69 -13.04 -59.78
CA ALA A 529 38.53 -11.59 -59.58
C ALA A 529 38.63 -11.17 -58.10
N GLU A 530 38.08 -11.96 -57.17
CA GLU A 530 38.19 -11.70 -55.73
C GLU A 530 39.60 -11.91 -55.21
N GLU A 531 40.33 -12.91 -55.71
CA GLU A 531 41.73 -13.16 -55.38
C GLU A 531 42.63 -12.02 -55.87
N GLU A 532 42.41 -11.53 -57.09
CA GLU A 532 43.11 -10.33 -57.59
C GLU A 532 42.79 -9.09 -56.74
N LYS A 533 41.53 -8.91 -56.34
CA LYS A 533 41.13 -7.82 -55.44
C LYS A 533 41.82 -7.92 -54.08
N ARG A 534 41.90 -9.12 -53.50
CA ARG A 534 42.62 -9.37 -52.24
C ARG A 534 44.11 -9.10 -52.39
N ARG A 535 44.71 -9.46 -53.54
CA ARG A 535 46.12 -9.16 -53.83
C ARG A 535 46.37 -7.65 -53.84
N ILE A 536 45.52 -6.89 -54.52
CA ILE A 536 45.59 -5.43 -54.59
C ILE A 536 45.39 -4.80 -53.20
N GLU A 537 44.44 -5.31 -52.41
CA GLU A 537 44.15 -4.77 -51.07
C GLU A 537 45.27 -5.09 -50.07
N ALA A 538 45.84 -6.30 -50.11
CA ALA A 538 47.00 -6.68 -49.32
C ALA A 538 48.23 -5.82 -49.68
N GLU A 539 48.43 -5.53 -50.96
CA GLU A 539 49.50 -4.65 -51.43
C GLU A 539 49.31 -3.21 -50.95
N LYS A 540 48.09 -2.66 -51.02
CA LYS A 540 47.75 -1.35 -50.46
C LYS A 540 48.02 -1.29 -48.96
N LYS A 541 47.61 -2.31 -48.21
CA LYS A 541 47.84 -2.40 -46.77
C LYS A 541 49.32 -2.44 -46.44
N ARG A 542 50.12 -3.22 -47.19
CA ARG A 542 51.57 -3.27 -47.04
C ARG A 542 52.23 -1.90 -47.25
N LEU A 543 51.80 -1.18 -48.30
CA LEU A 543 52.29 0.17 -48.59
C LEU A 543 51.89 1.19 -47.51
N GLU A 544 50.68 1.07 -46.96
CA GLU A 544 50.21 1.93 -45.87
C GLU A 544 50.94 1.66 -44.55
N GLU A 545 51.16 0.39 -44.19
CA GLU A 545 51.98 0.00 -43.04
C GLU A 545 53.42 0.50 -43.18
N GLU A 546 54.01 0.44 -44.38
CA GLU A 546 55.33 0.98 -44.65
C GLU A 546 55.37 2.52 -44.50
N ARG A 547 54.35 3.22 -44.97
CA ARG A 547 54.21 4.68 -44.78
C ARG A 547 54.10 5.04 -43.30
N LEU A 548 53.25 4.34 -42.55
CA LEU A 548 53.08 4.56 -41.11
C LEU A 548 54.36 4.26 -40.33
N ARG A 549 55.10 3.22 -40.71
CA ARG A 549 56.41 2.90 -40.12
C ARG A 549 57.41 4.03 -40.35
N LYS A 550 57.50 4.55 -41.57
CA LYS A 550 58.36 5.70 -41.92
C LYS A 550 57.96 6.96 -41.14
N GLU A 551 56.66 7.23 -40.97
CA GLU A 551 56.18 8.35 -40.14
C GLU A 551 56.48 8.16 -38.64
N ALA A 552 56.33 6.94 -38.12
CA ALA A 552 56.65 6.63 -36.73
C ALA A 552 58.16 6.77 -36.45
N GLU A 553 59.02 6.32 -37.37
CA GLU A 553 60.46 6.53 -37.30
C GLU A 553 60.82 8.01 -37.31
N LYS A 554 60.17 8.82 -38.17
CA LYS A 554 60.33 10.28 -38.18
C LYS A 554 59.92 10.93 -36.86
N ARG A 555 58.75 10.56 -36.30
CA ARG A 555 58.29 11.09 -35.00
C ARG A 555 59.22 10.70 -33.85
N ARG A 556 59.75 9.47 -33.84
CA ARG A 556 60.74 9.03 -32.84
C ARG A 556 62.02 9.84 -32.93
N ALA A 557 62.50 10.14 -34.15
CA ALA A 557 63.67 10.99 -34.35
C ALA A 557 63.43 12.43 -33.85
N GLU A 558 62.25 12.99 -34.12
CA GLU A 558 61.86 14.33 -33.63
C GLU A 558 61.72 14.37 -32.09
N GLU A 559 61.17 13.33 -31.48
CA GLU A 559 61.06 13.22 -30.02
C GLU A 559 62.43 13.09 -29.36
N LEU A 560 63.33 12.28 -29.94
CA LEU A 560 64.70 12.13 -29.43
C LEU A 560 65.43 13.48 -29.46
N LYS A 561 65.27 14.24 -30.55
CA LYS A 561 65.83 15.58 -30.69
C LYS A 561 65.28 16.54 -29.63
N ARG A 562 63.97 16.52 -29.36
CA ARG A 562 63.36 17.34 -28.30
C ARG A 562 63.87 16.97 -26.91
N ARG A 563 64.03 15.68 -26.61
CA ARG A 563 64.60 15.21 -25.33
C ARG A 563 66.04 15.64 -25.16
N GLU A 564 66.84 15.64 -26.23
CA GLU A 564 68.20 16.16 -26.21
C GLU A 564 68.23 17.67 -25.96
N GLU A 565 67.38 18.44 -26.65
CA GLU A 565 67.23 19.88 -26.44
C GLU A 565 66.79 20.22 -25.00
N GLU A 566 65.84 19.46 -24.44
CA GLU A 566 65.39 19.62 -23.05
C GLU A 566 66.49 19.26 -22.04
N ARG A 567 67.24 18.18 -22.29
CA ARG A 567 68.39 17.79 -21.45
C ARG A 567 69.47 18.87 -21.45
N LEU A 568 69.75 19.47 -22.61
CA LEU A 568 70.68 20.61 -22.74
C LEU A 568 70.19 21.82 -21.94
N ARG A 569 68.90 22.15 -22.03
CA ARG A 569 68.32 23.26 -21.26
C ARG A 569 68.40 23.04 -19.75
N LEU A 570 68.09 21.82 -19.27
CA LEU A 570 68.19 21.48 -17.85
C LEU A 570 69.64 21.54 -17.34
N LEU A 571 70.60 21.12 -18.17
CA LEU A 571 72.03 21.25 -17.85
C LEU A 571 72.46 22.73 -17.74
N GLU A 572 71.96 23.60 -18.62
CA GLU A 572 72.22 25.04 -18.54
C GLU A 572 71.59 25.69 -17.30
N GLU A 573 70.35 25.33 -16.97
CA GLU A 573 69.67 25.81 -15.75
C GLU A 573 70.40 25.35 -14.48
N ALA A 574 70.84 24.08 -14.43
CA ALA A 574 71.64 23.56 -13.32
C ALA A 574 72.98 24.30 -13.19
N ARG A 575 73.64 24.60 -14.32
CA ARG A 575 74.89 25.37 -14.34
C ARG A 575 74.69 26.80 -13.80
N ARG A 576 73.61 27.48 -14.22
CA ARG A 576 73.27 28.82 -13.71
C ARG A 576 72.98 28.81 -12.21
N LYS A 577 72.27 27.78 -11.73
CA LYS A 577 71.97 27.65 -10.30
C LYS A 577 73.23 27.41 -9.47
N ALA A 578 74.11 26.51 -9.93
CA ALA A 578 75.40 26.25 -9.28
C ALA A 578 76.30 27.51 -9.27
N GLU A 579 76.28 28.30 -10.35
CA GLU A 579 77.02 29.57 -10.40
C GLU A 579 76.45 30.62 -9.44
N ALA A 580 75.12 30.70 -9.31
CA ALA A 580 74.46 31.59 -8.35
C ALA A 580 74.72 31.17 -6.89
N GLU A 581 74.69 29.87 -6.59
CA GLU A 581 75.03 29.33 -5.26
C GLU A 581 76.51 29.60 -4.92
N ARG A 582 77.41 29.44 -5.90
CA ARG A 582 78.82 29.79 -5.73
C ARG A 582 79.00 31.27 -5.43
N LYS A 583 78.31 32.16 -6.16
CA LYS A 583 78.35 33.61 -5.88
C LYS A 583 77.82 33.95 -4.49
N ARG A 584 76.73 33.32 -4.04
CA ARG A 584 76.22 33.50 -2.67
C ARG A 584 77.22 33.02 -1.62
N ALA A 585 77.85 31.87 -1.84
CA ALA A 585 78.88 31.36 -0.93
C ALA A 585 80.11 32.29 -0.89
N GLU A 586 80.52 32.86 -2.03
CA GLU A 586 81.57 33.87 -2.12
C GLU A 586 81.17 35.16 -1.36
N GLU A 587 79.93 35.61 -1.49
CA GLU A 587 79.37 36.77 -0.75
C GLU A 587 79.29 36.51 0.77
N GLU A 588 78.80 35.35 1.19
CA GLU A 588 78.72 34.93 2.60
C GLU A 588 80.12 34.81 3.21
N MET A 589 81.08 34.26 2.46
CA MET A 589 82.48 34.19 2.90
C MET A 589 83.11 35.58 3.04
N LEU A 590 82.83 36.50 2.11
CA LEU A 590 83.28 37.90 2.20
C LEU A 590 82.67 38.62 3.42
N LEU A 591 81.38 38.39 3.69
CA LEU A 591 80.70 38.91 4.88
C LEU A 591 81.29 38.34 6.18
N ALA A 592 81.64 37.06 6.20
CA ALA A 592 82.28 36.42 7.35
C ALA A 592 83.72 36.91 7.62
N ILE A 593 84.44 37.37 6.58
CA ILE A 593 85.78 37.99 6.75
C ILE A 593 85.67 39.43 7.28
N LEU A 594 84.57 40.13 7.01
CA LEU A 594 84.33 41.50 7.45
C LEU A 594 83.84 41.61 8.91
N PHE A 595 83.23 40.54 9.44
CA PHE A 595 82.87 40.39 10.86
C PHE A 595 84.06 39.90 11.69
#